data_AF-A0A6V7Y5B7-F1
#
_entry.id   AF-A0A6V7Y5B7-F1
#
_cell.length_a   1.000
_cell.length_b   1.000
_cell.length_c   1.000
_cell.angle_alpha   90.00
_cell.angle_beta   90.00
_cell.angle_gamma   90.00
#
_symmetry.space_group_name_H-M   'P 1'
#
loop_
_entity.id
_entity.type
_entity.pdbx_description
1 polymer ?
#
loop_
_entity_poly.entity_id
_entity_poly.type
_entity_poly.pdbx_seq_one_letter_code
_entity_poly.pdbx_strand_id
1 'polypeptide(L)'
;MQHVSDGNNKRNHQANFIAARVTCPKCIEEEQEQCKVCGSNKLVTFSERPFYRTRVDLQKVTEDPIISFVKWIIELTTDYDTIAFSHFGGRFDMVIVFRELFLMGFTPKMLKRGNKMYEMKVKIGKKSMLIFRDSFNLMPMSLASLVPAFALEVEDKPFFPTSSISLRIMEKRCFPSPLTTSQMG
;
A
#
# COMPACT_ATOMS: atom_id res chain seq x y z
N MET A 1 -10.51 -6.30 -45.32
CA MET A 1 -9.91 -6.89 -44.11
C MET A 1 -8.55 -6.24 -43.91
N GLN A 2 -8.47 -5.22 -43.06
CA GLN A 2 -7.20 -4.59 -42.71
C GLN A 2 -6.70 -5.22 -41.41
N HIS A 3 -5.47 -5.73 -41.46
CA HIS A 3 -4.69 -6.15 -40.30
C HIS A 3 -4.50 -4.96 -39.37
N VAL A 4 -5.04 -5.04 -38.16
CA VAL A 4 -4.68 -4.14 -37.05
C VAL A 4 -3.46 -4.74 -36.38
N SER A 5 -2.34 -4.03 -36.48
CA SER A 5 -1.08 -4.38 -35.83
C SER A 5 -1.17 -4.17 -34.32
N ASP A 6 -0.95 -5.25 -33.57
CA ASP A 6 -0.72 -5.24 -32.13
C ASP A 6 0.57 -4.49 -31.80
N GLY A 7 0.44 -3.21 -31.46
CA GLY A 7 1.58 -2.29 -31.29
C GLY A 7 1.57 -1.51 -29.99
N ASN A 8 0.90 -1.99 -28.93
CA ASN A 8 0.97 -1.33 -27.63
C ASN A 8 1.26 -2.34 -26.54
N ASN A 9 2.54 -2.72 -26.44
CA ASN A 9 3.10 -3.49 -25.32
C ASN A 9 3.10 -2.60 -24.06
N LYS A 10 1.91 -2.21 -23.59
CA LYS A 10 1.73 -1.53 -22.32
C LYS A 10 2.16 -2.51 -21.25
N ARG A 11 3.30 -2.24 -20.61
CA ARG A 11 3.73 -3.00 -19.43
C ARG A 11 2.60 -2.91 -18.40
N ASN A 12 1.95 -4.03 -18.11
CA ASN A 12 0.98 -4.09 -17.03
C ASN A 12 1.72 -3.75 -15.74
N HIS A 13 1.22 -2.74 -15.02
CA HIS A 13 1.80 -2.35 -13.75
C HIS A 13 1.50 -3.46 -12.73
N GLN A 14 2.56 -4.09 -12.22
CA GLN A 14 2.49 -5.08 -11.16
C GLN A 14 3.12 -4.47 -9.92
N ALA A 15 2.37 -4.42 -8.83
CA ALA A 15 2.86 -3.92 -7.55
C ALA A 15 3.70 -5.02 -6.88
N ASN A 16 4.98 -4.72 -6.68
CA ASN A 16 5.97 -5.60 -6.06
C ASN A 16 6.24 -5.25 -4.58
N PHE A 17 5.67 -4.15 -4.11
CA PHE A 17 5.84 -3.63 -2.75
C PHE A 17 4.61 -2.83 -2.32
N ILE A 18 4.12 -3.11 -1.12
CA ILE A 18 3.02 -2.39 -0.46
C ILE A 18 3.42 -2.16 0.99
N ALA A 19 3.18 -0.96 1.51
CA ALA A 19 3.28 -0.65 2.93
C ALA A 19 1.93 -0.15 3.44
N ALA A 20 1.52 -0.65 4.60
CA ALA A 20 0.29 -0.26 5.26
C ALA A 20 0.56 0.04 6.74
N ARG A 21 -0.03 1.13 7.24
CA ARG A 21 -0.02 1.46 8.67
C ARG A 21 -1.42 1.35 9.23
N VAL A 22 -1.57 0.64 10.34
CA VAL A 22 -2.83 0.49 11.08
C VAL A 22 -2.81 1.38 12.32
N THR A 23 -3.90 2.10 12.54
CA THR A 23 -4.16 2.82 13.78
C THR A 23 -5.65 2.87 14.06
N CYS A 24 -6.03 3.02 15.32
CA CYS A 24 -7.42 3.21 15.77
C CYS A 24 -7.51 4.57 16.48
N PRO A 25 -8.72 5.14 16.68
CA PRO A 25 -8.88 6.45 17.31
C PRO A 25 -8.14 6.57 18.65
N LYS A 26 -8.19 5.53 19.49
CA LYS A 26 -7.47 5.51 20.77
C LYS A 26 -5.95 5.58 20.61
N CYS A 27 -5.39 4.87 19.62
CA CYS A 27 -3.95 4.88 19.34
C CYS A 27 -3.45 6.14 18.65
N ILE A 28 -4.36 6.96 18.10
CA ILE A 28 -4.01 8.28 17.57
C ILE A 28 -3.80 9.27 18.73
N GLU A 29 -4.61 9.16 19.78
CA GLU A 29 -4.54 10.02 20.97
C GLU A 29 -3.42 9.59 21.91
N GLU A 30 -3.32 8.29 22.19
CA GLU A 30 -2.37 7.71 23.13
C GLU A 30 -1.69 6.49 22.51
N GLU A 31 -0.37 6.54 22.34
CA GLU A 31 0.35 5.39 21.78
C GLU A 31 0.32 4.20 22.74
N GLN A 32 -0.41 3.15 22.35
CA GLN A 32 -0.53 1.91 23.12
C GLN A 32 0.29 0.81 22.46
N GLU A 33 1.14 0.14 23.24
CA GLU A 33 1.96 -1.00 22.75
C GLU A 33 1.13 -2.26 22.50
N GLN A 34 0.06 -2.48 23.27
CA GLN A 34 -0.78 -3.68 23.22
C GLN A 34 -2.25 -3.35 22.90
N CYS A 35 -2.48 -2.73 21.74
CA CYS A 35 -3.83 -2.41 21.30
C CYS A 35 -4.56 -3.65 20.76
N LYS A 36 -5.76 -3.95 21.27
CA LYS A 36 -6.61 -5.05 20.75
C LYS A 36 -7.11 -4.82 19.31
N VAL A 37 -7.15 -3.57 18.85
CA VAL A 37 -7.62 -3.20 17.51
C VAL A 37 -6.46 -3.17 16.52
N CYS A 38 -5.37 -2.46 16.86
CA CYS A 38 -4.22 -2.32 15.96
C CYS A 38 -3.26 -3.51 16.01
N GLY A 39 -3.30 -4.31 17.08
CA GLY A 39 -2.32 -5.34 17.35
C GLY A 39 -0.92 -4.78 17.65
N SER A 40 0.06 -5.67 17.69
CA SER A 40 1.47 -5.34 17.84
C SER A 40 2.13 -4.86 16.54
N ASN A 41 1.56 -5.24 15.39
CA ASN A 41 2.16 -4.99 14.07
C ASN A 41 1.44 -3.83 13.39
N LYS A 42 1.83 -2.59 13.70
CA LYS A 42 1.18 -1.38 13.19
C LYS A 42 1.68 -1.02 11.79
N LEU A 43 2.96 -1.24 11.49
CA LEU A 43 3.56 -1.04 10.17
C LEU A 43 3.85 -2.40 9.51
N VAL A 44 3.03 -2.76 8.52
CA VAL A 44 3.09 -4.04 7.81
C VAL A 44 3.46 -3.79 6.34
N THR A 45 4.38 -4.59 5.81
CA THR A 45 4.75 -4.56 4.39
C THR A 45 4.49 -5.88 3.69
N PHE A 46 4.14 -5.82 2.41
CA PHE A 46 3.95 -6.96 1.53
C PHE A 46 4.89 -6.79 0.34
N SER A 47 5.82 -7.72 0.13
CA SER A 47 6.85 -7.55 -0.89
C SER A 47 7.31 -8.87 -1.50
N GLU A 48 7.73 -8.84 -2.76
CA GLU A 48 8.30 -10.02 -3.44
C GLU A 48 9.64 -10.46 -2.85
N ARG A 49 10.36 -9.54 -2.22
CA ARG A 49 11.69 -9.77 -1.64
C ARG A 49 11.78 -9.19 -0.23
N PRO A 50 12.58 -9.80 0.65
CA PRO A 50 12.87 -9.22 1.96
C PRO A 50 13.75 -7.97 1.84
N PHE A 51 13.67 -7.10 2.85
CA PHE A 51 14.55 -5.93 3.01
C PHE A 51 14.98 -5.78 4.48
N TYR A 52 16.13 -5.14 4.72
CA TYR A 52 16.80 -5.20 6.04
C TYR A 52 17.15 -3.85 6.65
N ARG A 53 17.01 -2.74 5.91
CA ARG A 53 17.45 -1.40 6.34
C ARG A 53 16.33 -0.47 6.78
N THR A 54 15.09 -0.93 6.70
CA THR A 54 13.91 -0.15 7.09
C THR A 54 13.22 -0.91 8.21
N ARG A 55 13.05 -0.26 9.37
CA ARG A 55 12.33 -0.85 10.49
C ARG A 55 10.85 -0.90 10.14
N VAL A 56 10.29 -2.10 10.19
CA VAL A 56 8.85 -2.39 10.07
C VAL A 56 8.48 -3.39 11.14
N ASP A 57 7.22 -3.42 11.57
CA ASP A 57 6.79 -4.34 12.62
C ASP A 57 6.60 -5.76 12.05
N LEU A 58 6.14 -5.86 10.79
CA LEU A 58 5.97 -7.14 10.10
C LEU A 58 6.26 -7.02 8.60
N GLN A 59 7.13 -7.90 8.10
CA GLN A 59 7.42 -8.06 6.68
C GLN A 59 6.84 -9.38 6.17
N LYS A 60 5.81 -9.31 5.30
CA LYS A 60 5.22 -10.46 4.61
C LYS A 60 5.86 -10.59 3.22
N VAL A 61 6.81 -11.51 3.09
CA VAL A 61 7.44 -11.84 1.80
C VAL A 61 6.52 -12.79 1.02
N THR A 62 6.14 -12.43 -0.20
CA THR A 62 5.11 -13.13 -0.99
C THR A 62 5.28 -12.89 -2.49
N GLU A 63 4.97 -13.88 -3.32
CA GLU A 63 4.99 -13.73 -4.78
C GLU A 63 3.92 -12.76 -5.31
N ASP A 64 2.81 -12.60 -4.58
CA ASP A 64 1.70 -11.71 -4.94
C ASP A 64 1.40 -10.70 -3.81
N PRO A 65 2.13 -9.57 -3.75
CA PRO A 65 1.94 -8.56 -2.71
C PRO A 65 0.51 -8.05 -2.60
N ILE A 66 -0.17 -7.80 -3.73
CA ILE A 66 -1.55 -7.28 -3.73
C ILE A 66 -2.53 -8.30 -3.17
N ILE A 67 -2.43 -9.58 -3.59
CA ILE A 67 -3.31 -10.63 -3.06
C ILE A 67 -3.12 -10.77 -1.55
N SER A 68 -1.87 -10.77 -1.08
CA SER A 68 -1.56 -10.88 0.34
C SER A 68 -2.05 -9.66 1.14
N PHE A 69 -1.92 -8.45 0.59
CA PHE A 69 -2.45 -7.24 1.19
C PHE A 69 -3.98 -7.26 1.28
N VAL A 70 -4.68 -7.65 0.20
CA VAL A 70 -6.14 -7.70 0.17
C VAL A 70 -6.68 -8.73 1.16
N LYS A 71 -6.06 -9.92 1.25
CA LYS A 71 -6.41 -10.92 2.27
C LYS A 71 -6.24 -10.38 3.68
N TRP A 72 -5.09 -9.76 3.95
CA TRP A 72 -4.79 -9.20 5.27
C TRP A 72 -5.75 -8.09 5.68
N ILE A 73 -6.08 -7.15 4.79
CA ILE A 73 -6.99 -6.06 5.15
C ILE A 73 -8.43 -6.54 5.32
N ILE A 74 -8.86 -7.57 4.56
CA ILE A 74 -10.15 -8.23 4.79
C ILE A 74 -10.18 -8.88 6.18
N GLU A 75 -9.14 -9.63 6.54
CA GLU A 75 -9.01 -10.27 7.86
C GLU A 75 -9.07 -9.23 8.98
N LEU A 76 -8.27 -8.15 8.87
CA LEU A 76 -8.27 -7.02 9.80
C LEU A 76 -9.66 -6.39 9.97
N THR A 77 -10.45 -6.33 8.90
CA THR A 77 -11.79 -5.72 8.90
C THR A 77 -12.88 -6.66 9.42
N THR A 78 -12.57 -7.92 9.73
CA THR A 78 -13.58 -8.88 10.21
C THR A 78 -14.27 -8.39 11.48
N ASP A 79 -13.49 -7.83 12.40
CA ASP A 79 -13.97 -7.44 13.74
C ASP A 79 -14.31 -5.95 13.87
N TYR A 80 -13.82 -5.11 12.94
CA TYR A 80 -13.93 -3.65 13.03
C TYR A 80 -14.20 -3.01 11.68
N ASP A 81 -15.02 -1.95 11.66
CA ASP A 81 -15.10 -1.07 10.50
C ASP A 81 -13.74 -0.42 10.24
N THR A 82 -13.25 -0.55 9.01
CA THR A 82 -11.90 -0.14 8.63
C THR A 82 -11.95 0.87 7.50
N ILE A 83 -11.27 2.00 7.67
CA ILE A 83 -11.09 3.01 6.62
C ILE A 83 -9.63 3.00 6.18
N ALA A 84 -9.40 2.61 4.92
CA ALA A 84 -8.10 2.61 4.28
C ALA A 84 -7.91 3.88 3.47
N PHE A 85 -6.93 4.69 3.86
CA PHE A 85 -6.55 5.89 3.12
C PHE A 85 -5.35 5.64 2.21
N SER A 86 -5.44 6.09 0.98
CA SER A 86 -4.30 6.24 0.07
C SER A 86 -4.31 7.64 -0.54
N HIS A 87 -3.12 8.21 -0.76
CA HIS A 87 -3.00 9.58 -1.26
C HIS A 87 -2.93 9.58 -2.78
N PHE A 88 -3.96 10.14 -3.42
CA PHE A 88 -4.17 10.08 -4.87
C PHE A 88 -4.46 8.65 -5.38
N GLY A 89 -4.83 7.73 -4.48
CA GLY A 89 -5.05 6.33 -4.80
C GLY A 89 -6.30 6.07 -5.65
N GLY A 90 -7.22 7.04 -5.74
CA GLY A 90 -8.42 6.95 -6.56
C GLY A 90 -8.19 6.76 -8.07
N ARG A 91 -6.96 7.01 -8.54
CA ARG A 91 -6.54 6.78 -9.92
C ARG A 91 -5.57 5.59 -10.09
N PHE A 92 -5.03 5.08 -8.98
CA PHE A 92 -3.97 4.06 -8.98
C PHE A 92 -4.32 2.93 -8.01
N ASP A 93 -3.98 3.08 -6.73
CA ASP A 93 -4.06 2.03 -5.70
C ASP A 93 -5.45 1.38 -5.61
N MET A 94 -6.51 2.21 -5.60
CA MET A 94 -7.88 1.72 -5.48
C MET A 94 -8.31 0.89 -6.70
N VAL A 95 -7.76 1.16 -7.89
CA VAL A 95 -8.06 0.39 -9.10
C VAL A 95 -7.44 -1.00 -9.01
N ILE A 96 -6.21 -1.09 -8.50
CA ILE A 96 -5.50 -2.35 -8.35
C ILE A 96 -6.19 -3.21 -7.28
N VAL A 97 -6.53 -2.61 -6.13
CA VAL A 97 -7.25 -3.29 -5.05
C VAL A 97 -8.66 -3.70 -5.48
N PHE A 98 -9.36 -2.86 -6.25
CA PHE A 98 -10.68 -3.20 -6.81
C PHE A 98 -10.64 -4.48 -7.64
N ARG A 99 -9.65 -4.63 -8.51
CA ARG A 99 -9.49 -5.83 -9.34
C ARG A 99 -9.39 -7.08 -8.47
N GLU A 100 -8.51 -7.08 -7.48
CA GLU A 100 -8.33 -8.26 -6.64
C GLU A 100 -9.54 -8.55 -5.76
N LEU A 101 -10.19 -7.54 -5.20
CA LEU A 101 -11.45 -7.73 -4.48
C LEU A 101 -12.52 -8.36 -5.37
N PHE A 102 -12.64 -7.90 -6.61
CA PHE A 102 -13.59 -8.45 -7.58
C PHE A 102 -13.28 -9.91 -7.93
N LEU A 103 -12.00 -10.24 -8.15
CA LEU A 103 -11.56 -11.61 -8.42
C LEU A 103 -11.78 -12.55 -7.21
N MET A 104 -11.71 -12.03 -6.00
CA MET A 104 -12.05 -12.75 -4.77
C MET A 104 -13.57 -12.88 -4.52
N GLY A 105 -14.41 -12.38 -5.43
CA GLY A 105 -15.87 -12.49 -5.36
C GLY A 105 -16.58 -11.37 -4.61
N PHE A 106 -15.87 -10.31 -4.20
CA PHE A 106 -16.50 -9.13 -3.60
C PHE A 106 -17.09 -8.22 -4.68
N THR A 107 -18.16 -7.51 -4.32
CA THR A 107 -18.82 -6.51 -5.18
C THR A 107 -18.80 -5.14 -4.51
N PRO A 108 -17.69 -4.38 -4.61
CA PRO A 108 -17.56 -3.10 -3.95
C PRO A 108 -18.56 -2.06 -4.47
N LYS A 109 -19.20 -1.31 -3.56
CA LYS A 109 -19.97 -0.11 -3.92
C LYS A 109 -18.99 1.04 -4.14
N MET A 110 -19.02 1.63 -5.33
CA MET A 110 -18.06 2.68 -5.72
C MET A 110 -18.74 4.04 -5.87
N LEU A 111 -18.13 5.07 -5.29
CA LEU A 111 -18.40 6.47 -5.62
C LEU A 111 -17.30 6.96 -6.56
N LYS A 112 -17.65 7.24 -7.82
CA LYS A 112 -16.69 7.65 -8.87
C LYS A 112 -17.24 8.78 -9.73
N ARG A 113 -16.35 9.59 -10.29
CA ARG A 113 -16.65 10.60 -11.33
C ARG A 113 -15.58 10.51 -12.41
N GLY A 114 -15.99 10.19 -13.63
CA GLY A 114 -15.05 9.86 -14.72
C GLY A 114 -14.12 8.71 -14.31
N ASN A 115 -12.81 8.90 -14.52
CA ASN A 115 -11.78 7.90 -14.21
C ASN A 115 -11.23 7.99 -12.77
N LYS A 116 -11.83 8.82 -11.91
CA LYS A 116 -11.42 8.96 -10.51
C LYS A 116 -12.42 8.27 -9.59
N MET A 117 -11.93 7.35 -8.77
CA MET A 117 -12.67 6.73 -7.68
C MET A 117 -12.45 7.54 -6.40
N TYR A 118 -13.53 8.01 -5.76
CA TYR A 118 -13.45 8.77 -4.51
C TYR A 118 -13.53 7.84 -3.30
N GLU A 119 -14.40 6.83 -3.39
CA GLU A 119 -14.66 5.88 -2.31
C GLU A 119 -15.00 4.51 -2.89
N MET A 120 -14.55 3.46 -2.22
CA MET A 120 -14.92 2.07 -2.50
C MET A 120 -15.27 1.36 -1.18
N LYS A 121 -16.49 0.85 -1.08
CA LYS A 121 -17.05 0.20 0.12
C LYS A 121 -17.29 -1.28 -0.11
N VAL A 122 -16.79 -2.11 0.79
CA VAL A 122 -16.98 -3.57 0.77
C VAL A 122 -17.53 -4.02 2.11
N LYS A 123 -18.62 -4.78 2.10
CA LYS A 123 -19.14 -5.41 3.30
C LYS A 123 -18.31 -6.66 3.62
N ILE A 124 -17.73 -6.71 4.81
CA ILE A 124 -16.95 -7.84 5.30
C ILE A 124 -17.79 -8.60 6.34
N GLY A 125 -18.10 -9.86 6.03
CA GLY A 125 -19.00 -10.68 6.86
C GLY A 125 -20.40 -10.06 7.00
N LYS A 126 -21.00 -10.22 8.19
CA LYS A 126 -22.38 -9.77 8.45
C LYS A 126 -22.48 -8.31 8.88
N LYS A 127 -21.45 -7.76 9.55
CA LYS A 127 -21.53 -6.50 10.29
C LYS A 127 -20.53 -5.44 9.85
N SER A 128 -19.32 -5.81 9.43
CA SER A 128 -18.21 -4.88 9.28
C SER A 128 -18.10 -4.32 7.86
N MET A 129 -17.48 -3.15 7.72
CA MET A 129 -17.32 -2.42 6.47
C MET A 129 -15.85 -2.07 6.24
N LEU A 130 -15.34 -2.42 5.06
CA LEU A 130 -14.06 -1.95 4.55
C LEU A 130 -14.30 -0.78 3.60
N ILE A 131 -13.73 0.39 3.89
CA ILE A 131 -13.91 1.61 3.10
C ILE A 131 -12.55 2.12 2.64
N PHE A 132 -12.29 2.08 1.34
CA PHE A 132 -11.15 2.75 0.74
C PHE A 132 -11.52 4.19 0.39
N ARG A 133 -10.66 5.15 0.76
CA ARG A 133 -10.82 6.58 0.48
C ARG A 133 -9.55 7.20 -0.06
N ASP A 134 -9.72 8.05 -1.06
CA ASP A 134 -8.63 8.88 -1.57
C ASP A 134 -8.46 10.13 -0.70
N SER A 135 -7.38 10.17 0.09
CA SER A 135 -7.05 11.27 1.00
C SER A 135 -6.73 12.57 0.26
N PHE A 136 -6.42 12.54 -1.03
CA PHE A 136 -6.22 13.74 -1.84
C PHE A 136 -7.51 14.58 -1.92
N ASN A 137 -8.69 13.99 -1.73
CA ASN A 137 -9.95 14.74 -1.68
C ASN A 137 -10.12 15.53 -0.38
N LEU A 138 -9.43 15.12 0.69
CA LEU A 138 -9.42 15.83 1.97
C LEU A 138 -8.29 16.87 2.01
N MET A 139 -7.15 16.52 1.43
CA MET A 139 -5.95 17.35 1.38
C MET A 139 -5.44 17.45 -0.07
N PRO A 140 -5.96 18.39 -0.88
CA PRO A 140 -5.70 18.47 -2.32
C PRO A 140 -4.35 19.12 -2.64
N MET A 141 -3.27 18.53 -2.14
CA MET A 141 -1.90 18.94 -2.40
C MET A 141 -1.00 17.74 -2.57
N SER A 142 0.23 17.95 -3.05
CA SER A 142 1.19 16.85 -3.19
C SER A 142 1.62 16.30 -1.82
N LEU A 143 1.98 15.02 -1.76
CA LEU A 143 2.51 14.42 -0.53
C LEU A 143 3.72 15.18 0.04
N ALA A 144 4.58 15.74 -0.82
CA ALA A 144 5.74 16.54 -0.41
C ALA A 144 5.32 17.90 0.18
N SER A 145 4.20 18.46 -0.27
CA SER A 145 3.66 19.72 0.24
C SER A 145 2.99 19.58 1.61
N LEU A 146 2.61 18.36 2.02
CA LEU A 146 1.96 18.13 3.33
C LEU A 146 2.91 18.42 4.50
N VAL A 147 4.20 18.07 4.35
CA VAL A 147 5.22 18.26 5.40
C VAL A 147 5.32 19.73 5.83
N PRO A 148 5.59 20.70 4.93
CA PRO A 148 5.63 22.10 5.31
C PRO A 148 4.25 22.67 5.65
N ALA A 149 3.16 22.23 5.01
CA ALA A 149 1.82 22.78 5.24
C ALA A 149 1.27 22.46 6.64
N PHE A 150 1.64 21.31 7.21
CA PHE A 150 1.20 20.88 8.54
C PHE A 150 2.31 20.93 9.59
N ALA A 151 3.48 21.50 9.25
CA ALA A 151 4.66 21.54 10.11
C ALA A 151 4.99 20.15 10.70
N LEU A 152 4.96 19.12 9.86
CA LEU A 152 5.21 17.75 10.30
C LEU A 152 6.69 17.54 10.58
N GLU A 153 7.00 17.00 11.75
CA GLU A 153 8.35 16.55 12.11
C GLU A 153 8.65 15.20 11.44
N VAL A 154 8.91 15.23 10.13
CA VAL A 154 9.28 14.05 9.35
C VAL A 154 10.49 14.34 8.48
N GLU A 155 11.30 13.31 8.22
CA GLU A 155 12.38 13.41 7.25
C GLU A 155 11.83 13.73 5.86
N ASP A 156 12.55 14.57 5.11
CA ASP A 156 12.19 14.89 3.74
C ASP A 156 12.05 13.63 2.89
N LYS A 157 11.03 13.61 2.03
CA LYS A 157 10.73 12.47 1.18
C LYS A 157 11.97 12.12 0.33
N PRO A 158 12.58 10.94 0.52
CA PRO A 158 13.71 10.54 -0.31
C PRO A 158 13.27 10.31 -1.76
N PHE A 159 14.18 10.56 -2.70
CA PHE A 159 13.93 10.26 -4.10
C PHE A 159 13.75 8.75 -4.31
N PHE A 160 12.61 8.35 -4.86
CA PHE A 160 12.34 6.97 -5.23
C PHE A 160 12.62 6.76 -6.72
N PRO A 161 13.67 6.01 -7.11
CA PRO A 161 14.07 5.89 -8.50
C PRO A 161 13.17 4.90 -9.24
N THR A 162 12.05 5.39 -9.76
CA THR A 162 11.02 4.60 -10.49
C THR A 162 11.56 3.85 -11.71
N SER A 163 12.61 4.35 -12.36
CA SER A 163 13.28 3.69 -13.50
C SER A 163 14.16 2.50 -13.11
N SER A 164 14.47 2.34 -11.82
CA SER A 164 15.35 1.26 -11.29
C SER A 164 14.58 0.01 -10.89
N ILE A 165 13.25 0.03 -10.96
CA ILE A 165 12.34 -1.08 -10.61
C ILE A 165 12.17 -1.98 -11.84
N SER A 166 13.28 -2.32 -12.50
CA SER A 166 13.33 -3.51 -13.35
C SER A 166 13.85 -4.63 -12.46
N LEU A 167 13.23 -5.82 -12.53
CA LEU A 167 13.73 -7.01 -11.85
C LEU A 167 15.24 -7.24 -12.07
N ARG A 168 15.78 -6.79 -13.22
CA ARG A 168 17.22 -6.85 -13.55
C ARG A 168 18.13 -5.89 -12.75
N ILE A 169 17.59 -4.83 -12.15
CA ILE A 169 18.37 -3.81 -11.43
C ILE A 169 18.27 -3.98 -9.91
N MET A 170 17.13 -4.49 -9.41
CA MET A 170 16.94 -4.86 -8.00
C MET A 170 18.01 -5.84 -7.49
N GLU A 171 18.53 -6.71 -8.36
CA GLU A 171 19.61 -7.64 -8.03
C GLU A 171 20.98 -6.98 -7.81
N LYS A 172 21.20 -5.74 -8.27
CA LYS A 172 22.55 -5.17 -8.33
C LYS A 172 22.81 -3.91 -7.50
N ARG A 173 21.79 -3.12 -7.09
CA ARG A 173 22.07 -1.80 -6.46
C ARG A 173 21.14 -1.33 -5.34
N CYS A 174 20.05 -2.03 -5.01
CA CYS A 174 19.15 -1.59 -3.92
C CYS A 174 19.35 -2.34 -2.60
N PHE A 175 20.13 -3.41 -2.59
CA PHE A 175 20.52 -4.11 -1.37
C PHE A 175 22.02 -3.89 -1.13
N PRO A 176 22.45 -3.55 0.09
CA PRO A 176 23.87 -3.59 0.38
C PRO A 176 24.40 -4.99 0.16
N SER A 177 25.57 -5.05 -0.44
CA SER A 177 26.39 -6.26 -0.44
C SER A 177 26.55 -6.78 1.00
N PRO A 178 26.61 -8.11 1.19
CA PRO A 178 26.88 -8.68 2.50
C PRO A 178 28.19 -8.08 3.01
N LEU A 179 28.20 -7.65 4.27
CA LEU A 179 29.41 -7.23 4.96
C LEU A 179 30.43 -8.36 4.82
N THR A 180 31.49 -8.12 4.06
CA THR A 180 32.64 -9.02 4.02
C THR A 180 33.26 -9.02 5.41
N THR A 181 33.39 -10.23 5.97
CA THR A 181 34.06 -10.54 7.22
C THR A 181 35.54 -10.16 7.14
N SER A 182 35.87 -8.88 7.26
CA SER A 182 37.26 -8.41 7.34
C SER A 182 37.34 -7.02 7.99
N GLN A 183 36.60 -6.78 9.07
CA GLN A 183 36.91 -5.72 10.05
C GLN A 183 36.52 -6.20 11.46
N MET A 184 37.15 -7.29 11.89
CA MET A 184 37.46 -7.54 13.29
C MET A 184 38.94 -7.92 13.31
N GLY A 185 39.76 -6.93 13.63
CA GLY A 185 41.21 -6.98 13.80
C GLY A 185 41.61 -5.70 14.49
#